data_AF-A0A3M1TFH8-F1
#
_entry.id   AF-A0A3M1TFH8-F1
#
_cell.length_a   1.000
_cell.length_b   1.000
_cell.length_c   1.000
_cell.angle_alpha   90.00
_cell.angle_beta   90.00
_cell.angle_gamma   90.00
#
_symmetry.space_group_name_H-M   'P 1'
#
loop_
_entity.id
_entity.type
_entity.pdbx_description
1 polymer ?
#
loop_
_entity_poly.entity_id
_entity_poly.type
_entity_poly.pdbx_seq_one_letter_code
_entity_poly.pdbx_strand_id
1 'polypeptide(L)'
;MDSEDSELALLEARWRRSGERADLLAWLRARHEAGGLEAERVELAAALGHGVAREARAAVDLPELESDLRDWVIGLERWGIEPCVRAALVAVRFLTDADPDQACRRAAAIGALETLLACPCDEHEKAARVAWTDDAAWAAEVPWSEFAAEVAWNARWKVHSEDEVREAIRRDLLAWALDAPVRPWDASGTWGEGRTPSPEE
;
A
#
# COMPACT_ATOMS: atom_id res chain seq x y z
N MET A 1 3.63 -22.54 23.63
CA MET A 1 2.64 -21.70 22.95
C MET A 1 2.47 -20.53 23.89
N ASP A 2 3.11 -19.42 23.54
CA ASP A 2 3.28 -18.29 24.45
C ASP A 2 1.94 -17.57 24.63
N SER A 3 1.71 -17.08 25.85
CA SER A 3 0.45 -16.43 26.22
C SER A 3 0.12 -15.23 25.34
N GLU A 4 1.15 -14.58 24.78
CA GLU A 4 1.05 -13.39 23.92
C GLU A 4 0.46 -13.73 22.53
N ASP A 5 0.89 -14.84 21.92
CA ASP A 5 0.31 -15.33 20.65
C ASP A 5 -1.19 -15.62 20.79
N SER A 6 -1.59 -16.17 21.95
CA SER A 6 -2.98 -16.47 22.23
C SER A 6 -3.82 -15.21 22.44
N GLU A 7 -3.27 -14.14 23.02
CA GLU A 7 -3.96 -12.87 23.21
C GLU A 7 -4.16 -12.14 21.88
N LEU A 8 -3.12 -12.08 21.04
CA LEU A 8 -3.20 -11.49 19.70
C LEU A 8 -4.28 -12.15 18.85
N ALA A 9 -4.33 -13.48 18.84
CA ALA A 9 -5.35 -14.23 18.10
C ALA A 9 -6.78 -13.93 18.60
N LEU A 10 -6.96 -13.73 19.92
CA LEU A 10 -8.27 -13.37 20.50
C LEU A 10 -8.69 -11.94 20.11
N LEU A 11 -7.75 -10.99 20.15
CA LEU A 11 -8.00 -9.60 19.72
C LEU A 11 -8.36 -9.55 18.22
N GLU A 12 -7.62 -10.27 17.39
CA GLU A 12 -7.89 -10.36 15.95
C GLU A 12 -9.27 -10.98 15.68
N ALA A 13 -9.59 -12.09 16.35
CA ALA A 13 -10.89 -12.76 16.19
C ALA A 13 -12.05 -11.88 16.67
N ARG A 14 -11.84 -11.11 17.75
CA ARG A 14 -12.83 -10.15 18.25
C ARG A 14 -13.07 -9.04 17.24
N TRP A 15 -12.01 -8.42 16.74
CA TRP A 15 -12.07 -7.41 15.69
C TRP A 15 -12.75 -7.92 14.42
N ARG A 16 -12.35 -9.09 13.90
CA ARG A 16 -12.97 -9.66 12.68
C ARG A 16 -14.47 -9.91 12.83
N ARG A 17 -14.93 -10.22 14.05
CA ARG A 17 -16.34 -10.45 14.36
C ARG A 17 -17.13 -9.16 14.49
N SER A 18 -16.59 -8.18 15.23
CA SER A 18 -17.31 -6.94 15.54
C SER A 18 -17.22 -5.92 14.40
N GLY A 19 -16.07 -5.88 13.71
CA GLY A 19 -15.74 -4.80 12.78
C GLY A 19 -15.53 -3.44 13.47
N GLU A 20 -15.53 -3.41 14.79
CA GLU A 20 -15.54 -2.18 15.58
C GLU A 20 -14.16 -1.50 15.60
N ARG A 21 -14.18 -0.17 15.53
CA ARG A 21 -12.96 0.67 15.54
C ARG A 21 -12.09 0.40 16.78
N ALA A 22 -12.71 0.29 17.95
CA ALA A 22 -12.01 0.09 19.22
C ALA A 22 -11.28 -1.27 19.27
N ASP A 23 -11.87 -2.31 18.66
CA ASP A 23 -11.25 -3.63 18.58
C ASP A 23 -10.07 -3.63 17.61
N LEU A 24 -10.19 -2.95 16.46
CA LEU A 24 -9.08 -2.75 15.53
C LEU A 24 -7.92 -2.01 16.18
N LEU A 25 -8.20 -0.94 16.94
CA LEU A 25 -7.19 -0.17 17.67
C LEU A 25 -6.47 -1.03 18.71
N ALA A 26 -7.22 -1.81 19.49
CA ALA A 26 -6.67 -2.71 20.50
C ALA A 26 -5.75 -3.77 19.86
N TRP A 27 -6.19 -4.39 18.75
CA TRP A 27 -5.40 -5.36 18.02
C TRP A 27 -4.12 -4.75 17.41
N LEU A 28 -4.21 -3.58 16.76
CA LEU A 28 -3.04 -2.91 16.17
C LEU A 28 -1.99 -2.53 17.22
N ARG A 29 -2.42 -2.04 18.39
CA ARG A 29 -1.51 -1.72 19.51
C ARG A 29 -0.81 -2.95 20.03
N ALA A 30 -1.57 -4.01 20.34
CA ALA A 30 -0.99 -5.26 20.83
C ALA A 30 -0.02 -5.87 19.81
N ARG A 31 -0.37 -5.85 18.52
CA ARG A 31 0.50 -6.36 17.45
C ARG A 31 1.80 -5.56 17.31
N HIS A 32 1.71 -4.25 17.45
CA HIS A 32 2.89 -3.38 17.47
C HIS A 32 3.78 -3.61 18.69
N GLU A 33 3.18 -3.70 19.89
CA GLU A 33 3.89 -4.00 21.15
C GLU A 33 4.59 -5.36 21.11
N ALA A 34 3.99 -6.35 20.49
CA ALA A 34 4.57 -7.68 20.27
C ALA A 34 5.62 -7.73 19.15
N GLY A 35 5.91 -6.61 18.47
CA GLY A 35 6.85 -6.56 17.34
C GLY A 35 6.35 -7.24 16.06
N GLY A 36 5.09 -7.67 16.02
CA GLY A 36 4.46 -8.27 14.84
C GLY A 36 4.02 -7.25 13.78
N LEU A 37 4.21 -5.95 14.05
CA LEU A 37 3.96 -4.86 13.13
C LEU A 37 5.01 -3.75 13.31
N GLU A 38 5.82 -3.55 12.27
CA GLU A 38 6.87 -2.53 12.23
C GLU A 38 6.28 -1.11 12.41
N ALA A 39 6.99 -0.26 13.16
CA ALA A 39 6.54 1.10 13.46
C ALA A 39 6.34 1.91 12.17
N GLU A 40 7.24 1.73 11.21
CA GLU A 40 7.26 2.37 9.91
C GLU A 40 6.01 2.04 9.09
N ARG A 41 5.49 0.81 9.21
CA ARG A 41 4.25 0.41 8.52
C ARG A 41 3.02 1.06 9.14
N VAL A 42 2.95 1.16 10.46
CA VAL A 42 1.88 1.89 11.16
C VAL A 42 1.91 3.37 10.77
N GLU A 43 3.10 3.96 10.70
CA GLU A 43 3.29 5.34 10.24
C GLU A 43 2.84 5.54 8.80
N LEU A 44 3.22 4.64 7.89
CA LEU A 44 2.77 4.71 6.50
C LEU A 44 1.24 4.65 6.45
N ALA A 45 0.62 3.69 7.13
CA ALA A 45 -0.84 3.57 7.15
C ALA A 45 -1.51 4.86 7.66
N ALA A 46 -0.95 5.46 8.71
CA ALA A 46 -1.42 6.73 9.24
C ALA A 46 -1.25 7.89 8.23
N ALA A 47 -0.12 7.95 7.51
CA ALA A 47 0.14 8.96 6.48
C ALA A 47 -0.82 8.82 5.29
N LEU A 48 -1.17 7.58 4.93
CA LEU A 48 -2.17 7.23 3.91
C LEU A 48 -3.62 7.51 4.35
N GLY A 49 -3.83 8.09 5.53
CA GLY A 49 -5.16 8.52 6.01
C GLY A 49 -5.91 7.49 6.84
N HIS A 50 -5.27 6.39 7.26
CA HIS A 50 -5.93 5.39 8.09
C HIS A 50 -6.16 5.89 9.52
N GLY A 51 -7.41 6.26 9.83
CA GLY A 51 -7.78 6.89 11.10
C GLY A 51 -7.36 6.10 12.34
N VAL A 52 -7.50 4.78 12.34
CA VAL A 52 -7.11 3.95 13.49
C VAL A 52 -5.59 3.83 13.64
N ALA A 53 -4.84 3.87 12.54
CA ALA A 53 -3.38 3.87 12.60
C ALA A 53 -2.87 5.22 13.15
N ARG A 54 -3.50 6.33 12.77
CA ARG A 54 -3.25 7.66 13.36
C ARG A 54 -3.49 7.65 14.88
N GLU A 55 -4.59 7.07 15.34
CA GLU A 55 -4.89 6.92 16.78
C GLU A 55 -3.95 5.96 17.51
N ALA A 56 -3.49 4.90 16.84
CA ALA A 56 -2.52 3.97 17.40
C ALA A 56 -1.16 4.64 17.64
N ARG A 57 -0.76 5.57 16.76
CA ARG A 57 0.55 6.24 16.81
C ARG A 57 0.59 7.49 17.71
N ALA A 58 -0.53 8.18 17.90
CA ALA A 58 -0.82 9.31 18.81
C ALA A 58 0.21 10.48 18.98
N ALA A 59 1.38 10.48 18.33
CA ALA A 59 2.46 11.42 18.63
C ALA A 59 3.44 11.72 17.47
N VAL A 60 3.18 11.21 16.26
CA VAL A 60 4.05 11.52 15.10
C VAL A 60 3.39 12.60 14.27
N ASP A 61 4.08 13.73 14.16
CA ASP A 61 3.81 14.72 13.13
C ASP A 61 4.16 14.08 11.79
N LEU A 62 3.12 13.59 11.10
CA LEU A 62 3.29 13.00 9.79
C LEU A 62 3.27 14.17 8.80
N PRO A 63 4.31 14.33 7.97
CA PRO A 63 4.27 15.35 6.94
C PRO A 63 3.04 15.11 6.08
N GLU A 64 2.35 16.20 5.75
CA GLU A 64 1.30 16.16 4.76
C GLU A 64 1.94 15.65 3.46
N LEU A 65 1.39 14.56 2.92
CA LEU A 65 1.77 14.16 1.57
C LEU A 65 1.21 15.21 0.62
N GLU A 66 2.06 15.67 -0.29
CA GLU A 66 1.73 16.71 -1.26
C GLU A 66 0.50 16.35 -2.10
N SER A 67 -0.20 17.38 -2.60
CA SER A 67 -1.45 17.20 -3.33
C SER A 67 -1.28 16.67 -4.75
N ASP A 68 -0.09 16.78 -5.35
CA ASP A 68 0.18 16.22 -6.67
C ASP A 68 0.62 14.75 -6.56
N LEU A 69 0.10 13.88 -7.43
CA LEU A 69 0.40 12.44 -7.39
C LEU A 69 1.89 12.13 -7.50
N ARG A 70 2.65 12.88 -8.30
CA ARG A 70 4.08 12.62 -8.46
C ARG A 70 4.81 12.82 -7.13
N ASP A 71 4.62 13.98 -6.51
CA ASP A 71 5.25 14.33 -5.23
C ASP A 71 4.75 13.42 -4.10
N TRP A 72 3.47 13.04 -4.13
CA TRP A 72 2.88 12.07 -3.22
C TRP A 72 3.57 10.71 -3.29
N VAL A 73 3.84 10.18 -4.50
CA VAL A 73 4.56 8.91 -4.69
C VAL A 73 6.05 9.05 -4.30
N ILE A 74 6.69 10.17 -4.60
CA ILE A 74 8.08 10.42 -4.18
C ILE A 74 8.19 10.39 -2.65
N GLY A 75 7.22 10.98 -1.96
CA GLY A 75 7.13 10.98 -0.50
C GLY A 75 7.12 9.58 0.13
N LEU A 76 6.78 8.52 -0.62
CA LEU A 76 6.81 7.14 -0.13
C LEU A 76 8.21 6.64 0.22
N GLU A 77 9.27 7.24 -0.35
CA GLU A 77 10.67 6.81 -0.16
C GLU A 77 11.10 6.76 1.30
N ARG A 78 10.51 7.61 2.14
CA ARG A 78 10.82 7.69 3.57
C ARG A 78 10.45 6.43 4.35
N TRP A 79 9.59 5.57 3.79
CA TRP A 79 9.25 4.25 4.34
C TRP A 79 9.97 3.11 3.61
N GLY A 80 10.98 3.45 2.79
CA GLY A 80 11.83 2.49 2.08
C GLY A 80 11.39 2.19 0.65
N ILE A 81 12.08 1.22 0.04
CA ILE A 81 11.90 0.85 -1.37
C ILE A 81 10.58 0.11 -1.60
N GLU A 82 10.16 -0.76 -0.68
CA GLU A 82 8.99 -1.63 -0.87
C GLU A 82 7.68 -0.84 -1.16
N PRO A 83 7.34 0.24 -0.43
CA PRO A 83 6.20 1.10 -0.79
C PRO A 83 6.28 1.68 -2.20
N CYS A 84 7.46 2.12 -2.65
CA CYS A 84 7.64 2.64 -4.01
C CYS A 84 7.43 1.54 -5.07
N VAL A 85 7.99 0.34 -4.85
CA VAL A 85 7.82 -0.81 -5.76
C VAL A 85 6.34 -1.22 -5.85
N ARG A 86 5.62 -1.24 -4.73
CA ARG A 86 4.18 -1.51 -4.69
C ARG A 86 3.36 -0.46 -5.43
N ALA A 87 3.67 0.83 -5.23
CA ALA A 87 3.04 1.92 -5.96
C ALA A 87 3.24 1.77 -7.48
N ALA A 88 4.47 1.46 -7.91
CA ALA A 88 4.77 1.17 -9.31
C ALA A 88 3.96 -0.03 -9.82
N LEU A 89 3.93 -1.14 -9.09
CA LEU A 89 3.19 -2.36 -9.47
C LEU A 89 1.70 -2.08 -9.71
N VAL A 90 1.06 -1.34 -8.80
CA VAL A 90 -0.35 -0.95 -8.96
C VAL A 90 -0.54 -0.07 -10.20
N ALA A 91 0.34 0.92 -10.40
CA ALA A 91 0.27 1.80 -11.56
C ALA A 91 0.49 1.06 -12.90
N VAL A 92 1.41 0.08 -12.96
CA VAL A 92 1.60 -0.77 -14.16
C VAL A 92 0.35 -1.60 -14.46
N ARG A 93 -0.33 -2.13 -13.44
CA ARG A 93 -1.59 -2.87 -13.62
C ARG A 93 -2.68 -1.98 -14.25
N PHE A 94 -2.87 -0.75 -13.75
CA PHE A 94 -3.76 0.23 -14.37
C PHE A 94 -3.44 0.51 -15.82
N LEU A 95 -2.15 0.66 -16.14
CA LEU A 95 -1.72 0.86 -17.51
C LEU A 95 -2.07 -0.34 -18.39
N THR A 96 -1.85 -1.57 -17.92
CA THR A 96 -2.15 -2.80 -18.65
C THR A 96 -3.60 -2.86 -19.10
N ASP A 97 -4.53 -2.49 -18.23
CA ASP A 97 -5.96 -2.47 -18.54
C ASP A 97 -6.33 -1.38 -19.57
N ALA A 98 -5.60 -0.25 -19.59
CA ALA A 98 -5.89 0.90 -20.43
C ALA A 98 -5.36 0.81 -21.88
N ASP A 99 -4.36 -0.04 -22.15
CA ASP A 99 -3.68 -0.11 -23.46
C ASP A 99 -3.16 -1.52 -23.77
N PRO A 100 -4.02 -2.41 -24.32
CA PRO A 100 -3.70 -3.81 -24.52
C PRO A 100 -2.53 -4.10 -25.46
N ASP A 101 -2.19 -3.16 -26.37
CA ASP A 101 -1.09 -3.35 -27.33
C ASP A 101 0.27 -3.46 -26.62
N GLN A 102 0.36 -2.93 -25.39
CA GLN A 102 1.55 -3.01 -24.53
C GLN A 102 1.43 -4.10 -23.45
N ALA A 103 0.39 -4.94 -23.48
CA ALA A 103 0.10 -5.89 -22.40
C ALA A 103 1.24 -6.87 -22.15
N CYS A 104 1.90 -7.38 -23.20
CA CYS A 104 3.03 -8.30 -23.04
C CYS A 104 4.22 -7.66 -22.30
N ARG A 105 4.57 -6.41 -22.66
CA ARG A 105 5.66 -5.68 -21.98
C ARG A 105 5.28 -5.41 -20.52
N ARG A 106 4.05 -4.96 -20.26
CA ARG A 106 3.60 -4.67 -18.90
C ARG A 106 3.46 -5.93 -18.04
N ALA A 107 3.08 -7.07 -18.63
CA ALA A 107 3.08 -8.35 -17.93
C ALA A 107 4.50 -8.75 -17.48
N ALA A 108 5.52 -8.51 -18.31
CA ALA A 108 6.92 -8.72 -17.91
C ALA A 108 7.34 -7.78 -16.77
N ALA A 109 6.96 -6.50 -16.83
CA ALA A 109 7.22 -5.55 -15.76
C ALA A 109 6.52 -5.93 -14.44
N ILE A 110 5.25 -6.36 -14.51
CA ILE A 110 4.50 -6.87 -13.36
C ILE A 110 5.23 -8.07 -12.73
N GLY A 111 5.58 -9.08 -13.53
CA GLY A 111 6.28 -10.26 -13.03
C GLY A 111 7.63 -9.94 -12.39
N ALA A 112 8.38 -8.97 -12.95
CA ALA A 112 9.65 -8.54 -12.39
C ALA A 112 9.48 -7.78 -11.06
N LEU A 113 8.49 -6.89 -10.95
CA LEU A 113 8.16 -6.17 -9.71
C LEU A 113 7.67 -7.15 -8.62
N GLU A 114 6.81 -8.12 -8.96
CA GLU A 114 6.36 -9.16 -8.03
C GLU A 114 7.52 -10.03 -7.54
N THR A 115 8.46 -10.37 -8.43
CA THR A 115 9.66 -11.12 -8.06
C THR A 115 10.56 -10.32 -7.11
N LEU A 116 10.73 -9.01 -7.36
CA LEU A 116 11.47 -8.12 -6.46
C LEU A 116 10.84 -8.04 -5.07
N LEU A 117 9.51 -7.93 -4.99
CA LEU A 117 8.79 -7.92 -3.71
C LEU A 117 8.93 -9.25 -2.95
N ALA A 118 9.05 -10.37 -3.65
CA ALA A 118 9.30 -11.68 -3.03
C ALA A 118 10.76 -11.89 -2.63
N CYS A 119 11.70 -11.27 -3.35
CA CYS A 119 13.14 -11.42 -3.14
C CYS A 119 13.90 -10.10 -3.43
N PRO A 120 14.13 -9.26 -2.40
CA PRO A 120 14.72 -7.92 -2.55
C PRO A 120 16.25 -7.99 -2.67
N CYS A 121 16.75 -8.58 -3.76
CA CYS A 121 18.19 -8.59 -4.08
C CYS A 121 18.49 -7.74 -5.33
N ASP A 122 19.74 -7.28 -5.45
CA ASP A 122 20.22 -6.41 -6.54
C ASP A 122 19.89 -6.93 -7.94
N GLU A 123 19.90 -8.26 -8.13
CA GLU A 123 19.57 -8.89 -9.41
C GLU A 123 18.11 -8.66 -9.80
N HIS A 124 17.17 -8.92 -8.88
CA HIS A 124 15.75 -8.68 -9.12
C HIS A 124 15.43 -7.19 -9.20
N GLU A 125 16.16 -6.35 -8.45
CA GLU A 125 16.02 -4.91 -8.54
C GLU A 125 16.35 -4.43 -9.96
N LYS A 126 17.51 -4.85 -10.48
CA LYS A 126 17.93 -4.52 -11.83
C LYS A 126 16.95 -5.06 -12.88
N ALA A 127 16.47 -6.29 -12.72
CA ALA A 127 15.50 -6.88 -13.64
C ALA A 127 14.18 -6.09 -13.69
N ALA A 128 13.64 -5.69 -12.53
CA ALA A 128 12.41 -4.89 -12.44
C ALA A 128 12.55 -3.53 -13.12
N ARG A 129 13.68 -2.86 -12.90
CA ARG A 129 14.02 -1.56 -13.51
C ARG A 129 14.13 -1.63 -15.04
N VAL A 130 14.79 -2.67 -15.56
CA VAL A 130 14.96 -2.88 -17.01
C VAL A 130 13.62 -3.22 -17.69
N ALA A 131 12.77 -4.03 -17.06
CA ALA A 131 11.52 -4.49 -17.64
C ALA A 131 10.54 -3.35 -18.00
N TRP A 132 10.68 -2.18 -17.35
CA TRP A 132 9.84 -1.02 -17.59
C TRP A 132 10.39 -0.06 -18.65
N THR A 133 11.70 0.15 -18.66
CA THR A 133 12.33 1.30 -19.33
C THR A 133 12.92 0.95 -20.69
N ASP A 134 13.21 -0.33 -20.92
CA ASP A 134 14.09 -0.82 -21.99
C ASP A 134 15.48 -0.16 -22.05
N ASP A 135 15.81 0.70 -21.06
CA ASP A 135 17.04 1.45 -20.94
C ASP A 135 17.69 1.13 -19.59
N ALA A 136 18.56 0.12 -19.61
CA ALA A 136 19.27 -0.32 -18.42
C ALA A 136 20.18 0.74 -17.81
N ALA A 137 20.63 1.74 -18.58
CA ALA A 137 21.50 2.79 -18.08
C ALA A 137 20.70 3.81 -17.27
N TRP A 138 19.59 4.31 -17.84
CA TRP A 138 18.68 5.20 -17.12
C TRP A 138 18.14 4.51 -15.86
N ALA A 139 17.72 3.26 -15.99
CA ALA A 139 17.06 2.55 -14.90
C ALA A 139 17.99 2.27 -13.70
N ALA A 140 19.31 2.25 -13.88
CA ALA A 140 20.27 2.01 -12.80
C ALA A 140 20.52 3.25 -11.92
N GLU A 141 20.28 4.46 -12.43
CA GLU A 141 20.64 5.71 -11.74
C GLU A 141 19.46 6.37 -11.03
N VAL A 142 18.23 6.01 -11.40
CA VAL A 142 17.00 6.66 -10.91
C VAL A 142 16.58 6.09 -9.55
N PRO A 143 16.27 6.92 -8.54
CA PRO A 143 15.68 6.43 -7.29
C PRO A 143 14.36 5.67 -7.53
N TRP A 144 14.03 4.68 -6.69
CA TRP A 144 12.75 3.95 -6.82
C TRP A 144 11.53 4.85 -6.68
N SER A 145 11.65 5.93 -5.90
CA SER A 145 10.62 6.95 -5.71
C SER A 145 10.32 7.70 -7.00
N GLU A 146 11.35 8.16 -7.71
CA GLU A 146 11.22 8.78 -9.03
C GLU A 146 10.68 7.80 -10.08
N PHE A 147 11.20 6.56 -10.09
CA PHE A 147 10.69 5.52 -10.97
C PHE A 147 9.19 5.29 -10.75
N ALA A 148 8.76 5.06 -9.50
CA ALA A 148 7.36 4.83 -9.17
C ALA A 148 6.48 6.03 -9.52
N ALA A 149 6.98 7.25 -9.30
CA ALA A 149 6.26 8.47 -9.62
C ALA A 149 6.07 8.65 -11.13
N GLU A 150 7.06 8.31 -11.96
CA GLU A 150 6.93 8.30 -13.42
C GLU A 150 5.92 7.24 -13.90
N VAL A 151 5.92 6.04 -13.32
CA VAL A 151 4.92 5.01 -13.67
C VAL A 151 3.51 5.48 -13.29
N ALA A 152 3.32 6.02 -12.09
CA ALA A 152 2.04 6.54 -11.62
C ALA A 152 1.55 7.73 -12.46
N TRP A 153 2.46 8.63 -12.83
CA TRP A 153 2.18 9.74 -13.73
C TRP A 153 1.70 9.26 -15.10
N ASN A 154 2.37 8.26 -15.68
CA ASN A 154 1.96 7.66 -16.94
C ASN A 154 0.58 6.99 -16.82
N ALA A 155 0.32 6.29 -15.71
CA ALA A 155 -1.00 5.69 -15.42
C ALA A 155 -2.09 6.76 -15.41
N ARG A 156 -1.88 7.87 -14.69
CA ARG A 156 -2.79 9.02 -14.64
C ARG A 156 -3.15 9.52 -16.04
N TRP A 157 -2.17 9.70 -16.93
CA TRP A 157 -2.43 10.20 -18.28
C TRP A 157 -3.29 9.24 -19.11
N LYS A 158 -3.14 7.93 -18.93
CA LYS A 158 -3.91 6.93 -19.67
C LYS A 158 -5.34 6.78 -19.15
N VAL A 159 -5.54 6.88 -17.83
CA VAL A 159 -6.87 6.72 -17.22
C VAL A 159 -7.61 8.05 -17.07
N HIS A 160 -6.94 9.17 -17.37
CA HIS A 160 -7.46 10.54 -17.24
C HIS A 160 -7.97 10.87 -15.82
N SER A 161 -7.45 10.20 -14.80
CA SER A 161 -7.87 10.36 -13.40
C SER A 161 -6.69 10.17 -12.45
N GLU A 162 -6.30 11.24 -11.77
CA GLU A 162 -5.25 11.18 -10.75
C GLU A 162 -5.74 10.49 -9.48
N ASP A 163 -6.97 10.79 -9.08
CA ASP A 163 -7.58 10.27 -7.86
C ASP A 163 -7.80 8.76 -7.91
N GLU A 164 -8.15 8.20 -9.08
CA GLU A 164 -8.30 6.75 -9.23
C GLU A 164 -6.96 6.01 -9.06
N VAL A 165 -5.88 6.52 -9.64
CA VAL A 165 -4.53 5.95 -9.49
C VAL A 165 -4.06 6.08 -8.06
N ARG A 166 -4.20 7.28 -7.46
CA ARG A 166 -3.85 7.53 -6.06
C ARG A 166 -4.61 6.58 -5.13
N GLU A 167 -5.91 6.44 -5.32
CA GLU A 167 -6.76 5.61 -4.49
C GLU A 167 -6.39 4.13 -4.57
N ALA A 168 -6.07 3.64 -5.77
CA ALA A 168 -5.63 2.27 -5.95
C ALA A 168 -4.30 2.00 -5.26
N ILE A 169 -3.32 2.89 -5.42
CA ILE A 169 -2.02 2.77 -4.74
C ILE A 169 -2.22 2.82 -3.23
N ARG A 170 -3.01 3.79 -2.73
CA ARG A 170 -3.35 3.94 -1.32
C ARG A 170 -3.95 2.65 -0.74
N ARG A 171 -4.88 2.02 -1.45
CA ARG A 171 -5.53 0.78 -1.00
C ARG A 171 -4.55 -0.39 -0.90
N ASP A 172 -3.69 -0.59 -1.89
CA ASP A 172 -2.69 -1.66 -1.86
C ASP A 172 -1.69 -1.46 -0.71
N LEU A 173 -1.17 -0.24 -0.58
CA LEU A 173 -0.23 0.11 0.50
C LEU A 173 -0.86 -0.05 1.88
N LEU A 174 -2.13 0.31 2.07
CA LEU A 174 -2.84 0.10 3.34
C LEU A 174 -3.00 -1.39 3.67
N ALA A 175 -3.31 -2.22 2.66
CA ALA A 175 -3.46 -3.67 2.86
C ALA A 175 -2.14 -4.31 3.26
N TRP A 176 -1.05 -3.91 2.61
CA TRP A 176 0.29 -4.34 2.96
C TRP A 176 0.73 -3.83 4.34
N ALA A 177 0.58 -2.53 4.60
CA ALA A 177 1.08 -1.89 5.81
C ALA A 177 0.43 -2.43 7.07
N LEU A 178 -0.85 -2.82 7.01
CA LEU A 178 -1.57 -3.35 8.16
C LEU A 178 -1.54 -4.88 8.26
N ASP A 179 -0.95 -5.56 7.26
CA ASP A 179 -1.01 -7.01 7.09
C ASP A 179 -2.43 -7.56 7.34
N ALA A 180 -3.40 -6.83 6.77
CA ALA A 180 -4.82 -7.01 7.01
C ALA A 180 -5.56 -6.83 5.70
N PRO A 181 -6.57 -7.67 5.41
CA PRO A 181 -7.47 -7.38 4.31
C PRO A 181 -8.18 -6.06 4.59
N VAL A 182 -7.79 -5.01 3.89
CA VAL A 182 -8.50 -3.73 3.91
C VAL A 182 -9.86 -4.00 3.27
N ARG A 183 -10.92 -4.02 4.10
CA ARG A 183 -12.28 -3.98 3.57
C ARG A 183 -12.37 -2.77 2.64
N PRO A 184 -13.13 -2.85 1.52
CA PRO A 184 -13.27 -1.73 0.61
C PRO A 184 -13.65 -0.49 1.41
N TRP A 185 -12.74 0.48 1.44
CA TRP A 185 -12.94 1.79 2.05
C TRP A 185 -14.13 2.42 1.31
N ASP A 186 -15.19 2.77 2.03
CA ASP A 186 -16.26 3.48 1.37
C ASP A 186 -15.78 4.89 0.98
N ALA A 187 -16.29 5.43 -0.12
CA ALA A 187 -15.87 6.72 -0.63
C ALA A 187 -16.11 7.89 0.35
N SER A 188 -16.88 7.67 1.42
CA SER A 188 -17.17 8.66 2.47
C SER A 188 -15.99 8.91 3.42
N GLY A 189 -14.88 8.17 3.32
CA GLY A 189 -13.78 8.34 4.27
C GLY A 189 -14.10 7.74 5.65
N THR A 190 -15.24 7.06 5.77
CA THR A 190 -15.68 6.40 6.98
C THR A 190 -15.38 4.92 6.85
N TRP A 191 -14.98 4.30 7.96
CA TRP A 191 -15.16 2.85 8.04
C TRP A 191 -16.66 2.64 7.91
N GLY A 192 -17.10 2.07 6.79
CA GLY A 192 -18.52 1.77 6.60
C GLY A 192 -18.97 1.02 7.82
N GLU A 193 -19.71 1.70 8.70
CA GLU A 193 -20.36 1.10 9.85
C GLU A 193 -21.12 -0.03 9.24
N GLY A 194 -20.62 -1.25 9.45
CA GLY A 194 -21.16 -2.42 8.79
C GLY A 194 -22.64 -2.36 9.08
N ARG A 195 -23.49 -2.24 8.05
CA ARG A 195 -24.93 -2.37 8.25
C ARG A 195 -25.06 -3.70 8.96
N THR A 196 -25.34 -3.65 10.26
CA THR A 196 -25.79 -4.83 10.98
C THR A 196 -26.94 -5.35 10.14
N PRO A 197 -26.86 -6.58 9.61
CA PRO A 197 -27.97 -7.14 8.86
C PRO A 197 -29.20 -6.98 9.75
N SER A 198 -30.21 -6.30 9.22
CA SER A 198 -31.47 -6.15 9.95
C SER A 198 -31.95 -7.57 10.27
N PRO A 199 -32.30 -7.91 11.51
CA PRO A 199 -32.72 -9.26 11.89
C PRO A 199 -34.08 -9.70 11.27
N GLU A 200 -34.53 -9.04 10.20
CA GLU A 200 -35.85 -9.19 9.59
C GLU A 200 -35.82 -9.59 8.09
N GLU A 201 -34.72 -10.11 7.57
CA GLU A 201 -34.65 -10.77 6.24
C GLU A 201 -34.21 -12.24 6.36
#